data_AF-A0A3D9BXZ1-F1
#
_entry.id   AF-A0A3D9BXZ1-F1
#
_cell.length_a   1.000
_cell.length_b   1.000
_cell.length_c   1.000
_cell.angle_alpha   90.00
_cell.angle_beta   90.00
_cell.angle_gamma   90.00
#
_symmetry.space_group_name_H-M   'P 1'
#
loop_
_entity.id
_entity.type
_entity.pdbx_description
1 polymer ?
#
loop_
_entity_poly.entity_id
_entity_poly.type
_entity_poly.pdbx_seq_one_letter_code
_entity_poly.pdbx_strand_id
1 'polypeptide(L)'
;MRRLRRPAHRRPGANAAASTLLGRSGDNSLAEYDALPAPLRRWLAEAAMPWSPRSALRIWRRVLRRSGGDVAKAQAEMSRIEAERLAEDVARVWGPRHPYLSEGPARDRPRVRAPSAPEMRRGPRR
;
A
#
# COMPACT_ATOMS: atom_id res chain seq x y z
N MET A 1 -39.28 18.26 -11.60
CA MET A 1 -37.87 18.01 -12.01
C MET A 1 -36.93 18.39 -10.86
N ARG A 2 -36.56 17.43 -10.00
CA ARG A 2 -35.78 17.68 -8.77
C ARG A 2 -34.29 17.47 -9.06
N ARG A 3 -33.52 18.56 -9.19
CA ARG A 3 -32.05 18.47 -9.25
C ARG A 3 -31.54 18.06 -7.87
N LEU A 4 -31.15 16.80 -7.73
CA LEU A 4 -30.46 16.33 -6.53
C LEU A 4 -29.12 17.05 -6.44
N ARG A 5 -29.00 17.90 -5.41
CA ARG A 5 -27.77 18.64 -5.07
C ARG A 5 -26.68 17.61 -4.75
N ARG A 6 -25.58 17.66 -5.50
CA ARG A 6 -24.34 16.90 -5.23
C ARG A 6 -23.89 17.17 -3.77
N PRO A 7 -23.59 16.15 -2.95
CA PRO A 7 -23.07 16.39 -1.62
C PRO A 7 -21.67 17.03 -1.72
N ALA A 8 -21.46 18.06 -0.91
CA ALA A 8 -20.16 18.69 -0.73
C ALA A 8 -19.21 17.68 -0.09
N HIS A 9 -18.13 17.36 -0.79
CA HIS A 9 -17.08 16.48 -0.28
C HIS A 9 -16.25 17.26 0.75
N ARG A 10 -16.11 16.69 1.96
CA ARG A 10 -15.13 17.14 2.96
C ARG A 10 -13.77 17.28 2.27
N ARG A 11 -13.16 18.45 2.39
CA ARG A 11 -11.75 18.62 2.04
C ARG A 11 -10.94 17.74 3.01
N PRO A 12 -10.13 16.79 2.52
CA PRO A 12 -9.15 16.15 3.38
C PRO A 12 -8.20 17.23 3.92
N GLY A 13 -7.71 17.06 5.15
CA GLY A 13 -6.66 17.92 5.69
C GLY A 13 -5.45 17.94 4.74
N ALA A 14 -4.62 18.99 4.82
CA ALA A 14 -3.54 19.28 3.86
C ALA A 14 -2.70 18.06 3.43
N ASN A 15 -2.46 17.10 4.34
CA ASN A 15 -1.68 15.89 4.09
C ASN A 15 -2.43 14.79 3.31
N ALA A 16 -3.74 14.65 3.50
CA ALA A 16 -4.56 13.67 2.79
C ALA A 16 -4.95 14.15 1.37
N ALA A 17 -4.80 15.44 1.07
CA ALA A 17 -4.80 15.96 -0.30
C ALA A 17 -3.43 15.85 -0.98
N ALA A 18 -2.35 15.74 -0.20
CA ALA A 18 -0.99 15.62 -0.70
C ALA A 18 -0.65 14.18 -1.14
N SER A 19 -1.13 13.17 -0.42
CA SER A 19 -0.94 11.76 -0.79
C SER A 19 -1.91 11.35 -1.91
N THR A 20 -1.38 10.81 -3.00
CA THR A 20 -2.17 10.30 -4.13
C THR A 20 -2.69 8.88 -3.89
N LEU A 21 -2.24 8.24 -2.80
CA LEU A 21 -2.62 6.88 -2.42
C LEU A 21 -4.02 6.85 -1.83
N LEU A 22 -4.44 7.92 -1.17
CA LEU A 22 -5.78 8.08 -0.61
C LEU A 22 -6.77 8.51 -1.71
N GLY A 23 -6.95 7.63 -2.70
CA GLY A 23 -7.93 7.80 -3.75
C GLY A 23 -9.36 7.77 -3.20
N ARG A 24 -10.28 8.48 -3.87
CA ARG A 24 -11.71 8.41 -3.56
C ARG A 24 -12.24 7.03 -3.96
N SER A 25 -12.45 6.13 -3.01
CA SER A 25 -13.19 4.89 -3.29
C SER A 25 -14.58 5.26 -3.80
N GLY A 26 -14.87 4.94 -5.06
CA GLY A 26 -16.22 5.05 -5.60
C GLY A 26 -17.16 4.10 -4.89
N ASP A 27 -18.47 4.32 -5.06
CA ASP A 27 -19.53 3.63 -4.30
C ASP A 27 -19.53 2.08 -4.47
N ASN A 28 -18.78 1.53 -5.44
CA ASN A 28 -18.70 0.09 -5.75
C ASN A 28 -17.36 -0.59 -5.41
N SER A 29 -16.54 -0.01 -4.52
CA SER A 29 -15.18 -0.51 -4.24
C SER A 29 -15.11 -1.97 -3.76
N LEU A 30 -16.13 -2.49 -3.06
CA LEU A 30 -16.12 -3.87 -2.54
C LEU A 30 -16.42 -4.90 -3.64
N ALA A 31 -17.48 -4.68 -4.43
CA ALA A 31 -17.82 -5.57 -5.54
C ALA A 31 -16.71 -5.64 -6.59
N GLU A 32 -16.03 -4.52 -6.87
CA GLU A 32 -14.86 -4.50 -7.76
C GLU A 32 -13.68 -5.29 -7.20
N TYR A 33 -13.50 -5.29 -5.87
CA TYR A 33 -12.49 -6.09 -5.20
C TYR A 33 -12.80 -7.59 -5.26
N ASP A 34 -14.05 -7.97 -5.03
CA ASP A 34 -14.48 -9.37 -5.07
C ASP A 34 -14.37 -9.99 -6.47
N ALA A 35 -14.51 -9.17 -7.52
CA ALA A 35 -14.33 -9.58 -8.92
C ALA A 35 -12.85 -9.78 -9.32
N LEU A 36 -11.88 -9.50 -8.45
CA LEU A 36 -10.46 -9.63 -8.78
C LEU A 36 -9.97 -11.08 -8.79
N PRO A 37 -9.00 -11.42 -9.67
CA PRO A 37 -8.34 -12.71 -9.65
C PRO A 37 -7.75 -13.04 -8.26
N ALA A 38 -7.92 -14.28 -7.80
CA ALA A 38 -7.44 -14.71 -6.48
C ALA A 38 -5.94 -14.43 -6.21
N PRO A 39 -5.02 -14.59 -7.17
CA PRO A 39 -3.61 -14.22 -6.96
C PRO A 39 -3.41 -12.72 -6.73
N LEU A 40 -4.20 -11.88 -7.42
CA LEU A 40 -4.15 -10.43 -7.25
C LEU A 40 -4.74 -10.00 -5.90
N ARG A 41 -5.83 -10.62 -5.45
CA ARG A 41 -6.41 -10.36 -4.13
C ARG A 41 -5.44 -10.70 -3.00
N ARG A 42 -4.74 -11.83 -3.11
CA ARG A 42 -3.70 -12.22 -2.15
C ARG A 42 -2.58 -11.18 -2.08
N TRP A 43 -2.07 -10.74 -3.24
CA TRP A 43 -1.08 -9.68 -3.28
C TRP A 43 -1.59 -8.37 -2.67
N LEU A 44 -2.84 -7.98 -2.96
CA LEU A 44 -3.44 -6.75 -2.42
C LEU A 44 -3.62 -6.79 -0.90
N ALA A 45 -3.86 -7.96 -0.31
CA ALA A 45 -3.96 -8.12 1.14
C ALA A 45 -2.63 -7.85 1.86
N GLU A 46 -1.50 -7.99 1.16
CA GLU A 46 -0.15 -7.75 1.68
C GLU A 46 0.45 -6.42 1.22
N ALA A 47 -0.23 -5.70 0.32
CA ALA A 47 0.23 -4.45 -0.24
C ALA A 47 0.28 -3.36 0.84
N ALA A 48 1.36 -2.60 0.87
CA ALA A 48 1.51 -1.48 1.81
C ALA A 48 0.70 -0.25 1.38
N MET A 49 0.40 -0.15 0.08
CA MET A 49 -0.29 0.99 -0.51
C MET A 49 -1.81 0.73 -0.62
N PRO A 50 -2.66 1.72 -0.28
CA PRO A 50 -4.10 1.62 -0.50
C PRO A 50 -4.46 1.73 -1.99
N TRP A 51 -4.28 0.65 -2.72
CA TRP A 51 -4.61 0.57 -4.14
C TRP A 51 -6.13 0.59 -4.39
N SER A 52 -6.55 1.31 -5.44
CA SER A 52 -7.90 1.09 -5.99
C SER A 52 -7.95 -0.25 -6.77
N PRO A 53 -9.01 -1.06 -6.63
CA PRO A 53 -9.14 -2.36 -7.32
C PRO A 53 -8.93 -2.25 -8.84
N ARG A 54 -9.49 -1.20 -9.46
CA ARG A 54 -9.36 -0.93 -10.90
C ARG A 54 -7.92 -0.71 -11.34
N SER A 55 -7.16 0.06 -10.57
CA SER A 55 -5.77 0.38 -10.90
C SER A 55 -4.87 -0.84 -10.72
N ALA A 56 -5.06 -1.59 -9.63
CA ALA A 56 -4.36 -2.83 -9.38
C ALA A 56 -4.62 -3.85 -10.51
N LEU A 57 -5.88 -4.03 -10.92
CA LEU A 57 -6.23 -4.95 -12.01
C LEU A 57 -5.60 -4.55 -13.35
N ARG A 58 -5.57 -3.25 -13.66
CA ARG A 58 -4.95 -2.73 -14.88
C ARG A 58 -3.45 -3.03 -14.93
N ILE A 59 -2.75 -2.83 -13.81
CA ILE A 59 -1.31 -3.12 -13.71
C ILE A 59 -1.08 -4.63 -13.75
N TRP A 60 -1.84 -5.41 -12.98
CA TRP A 60 -1.78 -6.88 -12.95
C TRP A 60 -1.85 -7.50 -14.34
N ARG A 61 -2.86 -7.13 -15.14
CA ARG A 61 -3.02 -7.63 -16.52
C ARG A 61 -1.80 -7.31 -17.39
N ARG A 62 -1.21 -6.13 -17.22
CA ARG A 62 -0.02 -5.70 -17.97
C ARG A 62 1.20 -6.53 -17.57
N VAL A 63 1.47 -6.68 -16.27
CA VAL A 63 2.65 -7.41 -15.79
C VAL A 63 2.52 -8.91 -16.02
N LEU A 64 1.32 -9.48 -15.90
CA LEU A 64 1.05 -10.89 -16.17
C LEU A 64 1.29 -11.24 -17.64
N ARG A 65 0.84 -10.36 -18.56
CA ARG A 65 1.13 -10.52 -19.99
C ARG A 65 2.63 -10.47 -20.30
N ARG A 66 3.37 -9.54 -19.68
CA ARG A 66 4.83 -9.44 -19.86
C ARG A 66 5.56 -10.65 -19.28
N SER A 67 5.02 -11.24 -18.20
CA SER A 67 5.59 -12.41 -17.53
C SER A 67 5.22 -13.73 -18.20
N GLY A 68 4.51 -13.70 -19.34
CA GLY A 68 4.07 -14.92 -20.03
C GLY A 68 3.03 -15.75 -19.24
N GLY A 69 2.29 -15.12 -18.33
CA GLY A 69 1.33 -15.81 -17.46
C GLY A 69 1.92 -16.30 -16.13
N ASP A 70 3.21 -16.07 -15.87
CA ASP A 70 3.84 -16.40 -14.59
C ASP A 70 3.34 -15.46 -13.48
N VAL A 71 2.59 -16.04 -12.54
CA VAL A 71 1.96 -15.34 -11.41
C VAL A 71 3.01 -14.82 -10.42
N ALA A 72 4.08 -15.56 -10.16
CA ALA A 72 5.10 -15.17 -9.20
C ALA A 72 5.91 -13.97 -9.72
N LYS A 73 6.31 -14.01 -11.00
CA LYS A 73 6.96 -12.87 -11.66
C LYS A 73 6.05 -11.65 -11.71
N ALA A 74 4.77 -11.84 -12.00
CA ALA A 74 3.79 -10.76 -12.00
C ALA A 74 3.67 -10.10 -10.62
N GLN A 75 3.62 -10.89 -9.54
CA GLN A 75 3.57 -10.35 -8.16
C GLN A 75 4.85 -9.60 -7.79
N ALA A 76 6.02 -10.14 -8.12
CA ALA A 76 7.30 -9.48 -7.87
C ALA A 76 7.38 -8.11 -8.60
N GLU A 77 6.94 -8.06 -9.86
CA GLU A 77 6.88 -6.82 -10.63
C GLU A 77 5.86 -5.83 -10.04
N MET A 78 4.71 -6.30 -9.56
CA MET A 78 3.77 -5.43 -8.86
C MET A 78 4.36 -4.84 -7.57
N SER A 79 5.11 -5.61 -6.80
CA SER A 79 5.79 -5.12 -5.59
C SER A 79 6.86 -4.06 -5.92
N ARG A 80 7.57 -4.19 -7.04
CA ARG A 80 8.50 -3.13 -7.53
C ARG A 80 7.75 -1.84 -7.84
N ILE A 81 6.66 -1.95 -8.59
CA ILE A 81 5.80 -0.81 -8.96
C ILE A 81 5.20 -0.14 -7.72
N GLU A 82 4.84 -0.92 -6.69
CA GLU A 82 4.40 -0.39 -5.40
C GLU A 82 5.50 0.41 -4.71
N ALA A 83 6.72 -0.13 -4.64
CA ALA A 83 7.85 0.54 -4.00
C ALA A 83 8.18 1.89 -4.67
N GLU A 84 8.18 1.93 -6.01
CA GLU A 84 8.38 3.16 -6.78
C GLU A 84 7.32 4.22 -6.44
N ARG A 85 6.03 3.85 -6.50
CA ARG A 85 4.93 4.77 -6.16
C ARG A 85 4.98 5.22 -4.70
N LEU A 86 5.35 4.32 -3.79
CA LEU A 86 5.42 4.66 -2.38
C LEU A 86 6.58 5.63 -2.13
N ALA A 87 7.72 5.46 -2.81
CA ALA A 87 8.82 6.43 -2.76
C ALA A 87 8.42 7.80 -3.33
N GLU A 88 7.72 7.85 -4.47
CA GLU A 88 7.19 9.09 -5.04
C GLU A 88 6.24 9.80 -4.08
N ASP A 89 5.29 9.07 -3.49
CA ASP A 89 4.33 9.63 -2.54
C ASP A 89 5.02 10.10 -1.26
N VAL A 90 6.00 9.34 -0.77
CA VAL A 90 6.79 9.72 0.40
C VAL A 90 7.54 11.03 0.16
N ALA A 91 8.22 11.15 -0.99
CA ALA A 91 8.94 12.35 -1.37
C ALA A 91 7.99 13.55 -1.50
N ARG A 92 6.78 13.33 -2.00
CA ARG A 92 5.76 14.37 -2.19
C ARG A 92 5.14 14.84 -0.86
N VAL A 93 4.85 13.93 0.06
CA VAL A 93 4.15 14.22 1.32
C VAL A 93 5.11 14.69 2.41
N TRP A 94 6.25 14.01 2.56
CA TRP A 94 7.20 14.25 3.66
C TRP A 94 8.54 14.84 3.20
N GLY A 95 8.77 14.95 1.88
CA GLY A 95 9.99 15.51 1.31
C GLY A 95 11.07 14.48 1.00
N PRO A 96 12.10 14.86 0.22
CA PRO A 96 13.13 13.93 -0.29
C PRO A 96 14.11 13.43 0.78
N ARG A 97 14.11 14.02 1.98
CA ARG A 97 15.00 13.63 3.08
C ARG A 97 14.38 12.60 4.03
N HIS A 98 13.21 12.07 3.70
CA HIS A 98 12.54 11.09 4.54
C HIS A 98 13.32 9.76 4.58
N PRO A 99 13.59 9.18 5.76
CA PRO A 99 14.43 7.98 5.90
C PRO A 99 14.03 6.82 4.99
N TYR A 100 12.73 6.61 4.75
CA TYR A 100 12.20 5.59 3.84
C TYR A 100 12.89 5.56 2.45
N LEU A 101 13.28 6.72 1.93
CA LEU A 101 13.94 6.84 0.62
C LEU A 101 15.42 6.42 0.66
N SER A 102 16.08 6.54 1.82
CA SER A 102 17.46 6.12 2.03
C SER A 102 17.58 4.67 2.51
N GLU A 103 16.54 4.19 3.18
CA GLU A 103 16.54 2.96 3.97
C GLU A 103 15.81 1.78 3.31
N GLY A 104 15.00 2.05 2.29
CA GLY A 104 14.15 1.08 1.61
C GLY A 104 12.90 0.67 2.42
N PRO A 105 11.95 -0.04 1.79
CA PRO A 105 10.74 -0.49 2.45
C PRO A 105 11.07 -1.45 3.61
N ALA A 106 10.43 -1.24 4.76
CA ALA A 106 10.61 -2.09 5.94
C ALA A 106 10.28 -3.58 5.71
N ARG A 107 9.62 -3.93 4.59
CA ARG A 107 9.32 -5.31 4.18
C ARG A 107 10.56 -6.13 3.84
N ASP A 108 11.63 -5.50 3.35
CA ASP A 108 12.93 -6.15 3.06
C ASP A 108 13.87 -6.15 4.27
N ARG A 109 13.54 -5.41 5.32
CA ARG A 109 14.33 -5.42 6.54
C ARG A 109 14.01 -6.70 7.31
N PRO A 110 15.02 -7.50 7.71
CA PRO A 110 14.78 -8.51 8.71
C PRO A 110 14.15 -7.80 9.90
N ARG A 111 12.95 -8.24 10.30
CA ARG A 111 12.28 -7.73 11.48
C ARG A 111 13.15 -8.13 12.66
N VAL A 112 14.16 -7.31 12.96
CA VAL A 112 15.04 -7.52 14.10
C VAL A 112 14.09 -7.52 15.27
N ARG A 113 13.86 -8.69 15.87
CA ARG A 113 13.12 -8.79 17.11
C ARG A 113 13.85 -7.81 18.04
N ALA A 114 13.17 -6.76 18.47
CA ALA A 114 13.74 -5.83 19.44
C ALA A 114 14.38 -6.70 20.55
N PRO A 115 15.62 -6.43 20.96
CA PRO A 115 16.24 -7.24 21.99
C PRO A 115 15.27 -7.27 23.15
N SER A 116 14.81 -8.48 23.51
CA SER A 116 13.99 -8.71 24.68
C SER A 116 14.66 -7.94 25.81
N ALA A 117 13.93 -6.99 26.42
CA ALA A 117 14.43 -6.16 27.50
C ALA A 117 15.25 -7.03 28.46
N PRO A 118 16.43 -6.57 28.93
CA PRO A 118 17.26 -7.41 29.78
C PRO A 118 16.43 -7.84 30.97
N GLU A 119 16.22 -9.16 31.07
CA GLU A 119 15.56 -9.83 32.19
C GLU A 119 16.24 -9.33 33.46
N MET A 120 15.63 -8.34 34.13
CA MET A 120 16.07 -7.89 35.44
C MET A 120 15.89 -9.08 36.37
N ARG A 121 16.97 -9.84 36.57
CA ARG A 121 17.10 -10.87 37.59
C ARG A 121 16.63 -10.26 38.91
N ARG A 122 15.40 -10.57 39.32
CA ARG A 122 14.97 -10.33 40.69
C ARG A 122 15.84 -11.20 41.57
N GLY A 123 16.82 -10.57 42.23
CA GLY A 123 17.62 -11.21 43.27
C GLY A 123 16.71 -11.73 44.39
N PRO A 124 17.13 -12.78 45.11
CA PRO A 124 16.31 -13.38 46.16
C PRO A 124 16.15 -12.37 47.30
N ARG A 125 14.90 -12.10 47.68
CA ARG A 125 14.60 -11.40 48.93
C ARG A 125 15.00 -12.33 50.07
N ARG A 126 15.97 -11.90 50.88
CA ARG A 126 16.26 -12.45 52.20
C ARG A 126 15.18 -12.02 53.19
#